data_AF-A0A0F9A4M0-F1
#
_entry.id   AF-A0A0F9A4M0-F1
#
_cell.length_a   1.000
_cell.length_b   1.000
_cell.length_c   1.000
_cell.angle_alpha   90.00
_cell.angle_beta   90.00
_cell.angle_gamma   90.00
#
_symmetry.space_group_name_H-M   'P 1'
#
loop_
_entity.id
_entity.type
_entity.pdbx_description
1 polymer ?
#
loop_
_entity_poly.entity_id
_entity_poly.type
_entity_poly.pdbx_seq_one_letter_code
_entity_poly.pdbx_strand_id
1 'polypeptide(L)'
;NTTGNEESLKRRNMSLLIHERSHSYVSAGKLSEQLTATDIREDGKEDLGEWIGEALEDDIAVSAYGGYNENSSGADIQTINESYPTSDRIHYGGQNAAGTLATGPGAVVGASFTTDALLTADTTINNLFGTVIMESIKRRGIDATPKFRPVIIRNLSGANPDDLRSGKFLGPVLAKIMIVLASPLQLKAVKAETGNNGYKAMVSAAQIRGNMNPIFTGAEFYWDGMLVFEYDRVGTRTGAGGTTLAEGFLLNGTRVATTDACASGRTVNRALFMGAQAMSFGWAQKPGWSEDFVDNNKPKVKVDMLYGVKRTIFNAHGTSTPGSDEAIFCLDTEVIVDP
;
A
#
# COMPACT_ATOMS: atom_id res chain seq x y z
N ASN A 1 -41.97 -18.38 -4.88
CA ASN A 1 -42.36 -17.12 -5.54
C ASN A 1 -41.29 -16.09 -5.19
N THR A 2 -40.34 -15.83 -6.09
CA THR A 2 -39.20 -14.89 -5.88
C THR A 2 -39.56 -13.46 -6.27
N THR A 3 -40.69 -13.29 -6.95
CA THR A 3 -41.27 -12.03 -7.40
C THR A 3 -41.43 -11.07 -6.23
N GLY A 4 -40.59 -10.04 -6.18
CA GLY A 4 -40.55 -9.02 -5.11
C GLY A 4 -39.25 -8.99 -4.28
N ASN A 5 -38.45 -10.06 -4.31
CA ASN A 5 -37.14 -10.14 -3.62
C ASN A 5 -35.96 -10.23 -4.61
N GLU A 6 -36.16 -9.79 -5.86
CA GLU A 6 -35.13 -9.87 -6.91
C GLU A 6 -34.22 -8.65 -6.87
N GLU A 7 -32.92 -8.89 -6.63
CA GLU A 7 -31.90 -7.85 -6.68
C GLU A 7 -31.32 -7.75 -8.10
N SER A 8 -31.29 -6.53 -8.65
CA SER A 8 -30.70 -6.28 -9.96
C SER A 8 -29.17 -6.41 -9.91
N LEU A 9 -28.61 -7.31 -10.70
CA LEU A 9 -27.16 -7.46 -10.85
C LEU A 9 -26.58 -6.31 -11.66
N LYS A 10 -25.96 -5.35 -10.99
CA LYS A 10 -25.30 -4.20 -11.63
C LYS A 10 -23.87 -4.56 -12.02
N ARG A 11 -23.54 -4.44 -13.31
CA ARG A 11 -22.14 -4.51 -13.78
C ARG A 11 -21.44 -3.18 -13.49
N ARG A 12 -20.17 -3.26 -13.10
CA ARG A 12 -19.30 -2.10 -12.85
C ARG A 12 -18.00 -2.27 -13.64
N ASN A 13 -17.36 -1.17 -13.99
CA ASN A 13 -16.11 -1.17 -14.74
C ASN A 13 -15.06 -0.28 -14.06
N MET A 14 -13.80 -0.55 -14.36
CA MET A 14 -12.67 0.30 -14.00
C MET A 14 -11.70 0.31 -15.19
N SER A 15 -11.05 1.44 -15.44
CA SER A 15 -9.97 1.55 -16.42
C SER A 15 -8.62 1.50 -15.72
N LEU A 16 -7.67 0.83 -16.36
CA LEU A 16 -6.27 0.75 -15.96
C LEU A 16 -5.44 1.35 -17.10
N LEU A 17 -4.57 2.30 -16.78
CA LEU A 17 -3.58 2.82 -17.71
C LEU A 17 -2.35 1.91 -17.66
N ILE A 18 -1.77 1.66 -18.83
CA ILE A 18 -0.58 0.83 -18.99
C ILE A 18 0.56 1.73 -19.40
N HIS A 19 1.72 1.56 -18.77
CA HIS A 19 2.91 2.38 -18.98
C HIS A 19 4.10 1.49 -19.27
N GLU A 20 5.07 2.05 -20.00
CA GLU A 20 6.36 1.40 -20.25
C GLU A 20 7.33 1.78 -19.13
N ARG A 21 8.01 0.79 -18.57
CA ARG A 21 9.23 0.97 -17.78
C ARG A 21 10.39 0.36 -18.57
N SER A 22 11.41 1.16 -18.84
CA SER A 22 12.62 0.68 -19.48
C SER A 22 13.86 1.31 -18.86
N HIS A 23 14.92 0.50 -18.76
CA HIS A 23 16.23 0.94 -18.31
C HIS A 23 17.32 0.19 -19.08
N SER A 24 18.50 0.78 -19.16
CA SER A 24 19.61 0.19 -19.93
C SER A 24 20.96 0.65 -19.42
N TYR A 25 21.91 -0.28 -19.40
CA TYR A 25 23.33 0.00 -19.17
C TYR A 25 24.12 -0.05 -20.47
N VAL A 26 25.08 0.85 -20.60
CA VAL A 26 26.00 0.93 -21.74
C VAL A 26 27.42 0.91 -21.21
N SER A 27 28.28 0.10 -21.80
CA SER A 27 29.69 0.06 -21.46
C SER A 27 30.39 1.41 -21.70
N ALA A 28 31.28 1.79 -20.78
CA ALA A 28 32.08 3.01 -20.87
C ALA A 28 33.11 2.99 -22.02
N GLY A 29 33.37 1.82 -22.61
CA GLY A 29 34.22 1.63 -23.79
C GLY A 29 35.21 0.48 -23.66
N LYS A 30 35.87 0.14 -24.77
CA LYS A 30 36.73 -1.05 -24.91
C LYS A 30 37.85 -1.19 -23.88
N LEU A 31 38.40 -0.07 -23.43
CA LEU A 31 39.46 -0.08 -22.42
C LEU A 31 38.91 -0.56 -21.06
N SER A 32 37.70 -0.12 -20.69
CA SER A 32 37.06 -0.51 -19.43
C SER A 32 36.71 -2.00 -19.39
N GLU A 33 36.29 -2.55 -20.53
CA GLU A 33 36.03 -4.00 -20.67
C GLU A 33 37.30 -4.84 -20.53
N GLN A 34 38.43 -4.35 -21.02
CA GLN A 34 39.71 -5.08 -20.90
C GLN A 34 40.35 -4.99 -19.52
N LEU A 35 40.00 -3.95 -18.75
CA LEU A 35 40.50 -3.75 -17.39
C LEU A 35 39.79 -4.65 -16.35
N THR A 36 38.59 -5.13 -16.66
CA THR A 36 37.72 -5.82 -15.71
C THR A 36 37.58 -7.29 -16.09
N ALA A 37 37.60 -8.20 -15.12
CA ALA A 37 37.51 -9.63 -15.39
C ALA A 37 36.07 -10.11 -15.64
N THR A 38 35.06 -9.34 -15.21
CA THR A 38 33.64 -9.64 -15.42
C THR A 38 33.12 -9.00 -16.70
N ASP A 39 32.18 -9.69 -17.36
CA ASP A 39 31.50 -9.17 -18.55
C ASP A 39 30.40 -8.20 -18.09
N ILE A 40 30.53 -6.93 -18.49
CA ILE A 40 29.57 -5.86 -18.18
C ILE A 40 28.13 -6.24 -18.59
N ARG A 41 27.96 -7.17 -19.54
CA ARG A 41 26.64 -7.65 -19.95
C ARG A 41 25.98 -8.58 -18.93
N GLU A 42 26.75 -9.38 -18.21
CA GLU A 42 26.23 -10.28 -17.19
C GLU A 42 25.93 -9.49 -15.91
N ASP A 43 26.89 -8.70 -15.45
CA ASP A 43 26.72 -7.78 -14.31
C ASP A 43 25.55 -6.81 -14.56
N GLY A 44 25.47 -6.24 -15.76
CA GLY A 44 24.38 -5.34 -16.14
C GLY A 44 23.01 -6.02 -16.20
N LYS A 45 22.91 -7.35 -16.38
CA LYS A 45 21.62 -8.05 -16.28
C LYS A 45 21.20 -8.29 -14.84
N GLU A 46 22.14 -8.57 -13.96
CA GLU A 46 21.87 -8.75 -12.53
C GLU A 46 21.35 -7.44 -11.93
N ASP A 47 22.06 -6.34 -12.15
CA ASP A 47 21.68 -5.00 -11.67
C ASP A 47 20.33 -4.54 -12.25
N LEU A 48 20.11 -4.75 -13.55
CA LEU A 48 18.81 -4.46 -14.16
C LEU A 48 17.69 -5.37 -13.61
N GLY A 49 18.03 -6.58 -13.18
CA GLY A 49 17.08 -7.52 -12.58
C GLY A 49 16.58 -7.03 -11.23
N GLU A 50 17.51 -6.54 -10.40
CA GLU A 50 17.19 -5.85 -9.15
C GLU A 50 16.35 -4.60 -9.43
N TRP A 51 16.79 -3.73 -10.34
CA TRP A 51 16.08 -2.51 -10.70
C TRP A 51 14.63 -2.75 -11.15
N ILE A 52 14.36 -3.79 -11.94
CA ILE A 52 12.98 -4.15 -12.34
C ILE A 52 12.13 -4.51 -11.13
N GLY A 53 12.70 -5.31 -10.21
CA GLY A 53 12.02 -5.72 -8.99
C GLY A 53 11.66 -4.51 -8.14
N GLU A 54 12.63 -3.63 -7.92
CA GLU A 54 12.43 -2.40 -7.16
C GLU A 54 11.42 -1.46 -7.82
N ALA A 55 11.54 -1.23 -9.14
CA ALA A 55 10.62 -0.34 -9.86
C ALA A 55 9.17 -0.85 -9.86
N LEU A 56 8.99 -2.18 -10.00
CA LEU A 56 7.67 -2.81 -9.94
C LEU A 56 7.06 -2.67 -8.54
N GLU A 57 7.85 -2.92 -7.52
CA GLU A 57 7.43 -2.85 -6.13
C GLU A 57 7.07 -1.42 -5.71
N ASP A 58 7.89 -0.43 -6.09
CA ASP A 58 7.61 0.99 -5.86
C ASP A 58 6.31 1.41 -6.54
N ASP A 59 6.09 1.01 -7.80
CA ASP A 59 4.85 1.35 -8.51
C ASP A 59 3.61 0.73 -7.87
N ILE A 60 3.74 -0.49 -7.33
CA ILE A 60 2.66 -1.14 -6.57
C ILE A 60 2.42 -0.38 -5.27
N ALA A 61 3.47 -0.07 -4.50
CA ALA A 61 3.36 0.62 -3.23
C ALA A 61 2.74 2.01 -3.39
N VAL A 62 3.29 2.82 -4.31
CA VAL A 62 2.84 4.19 -4.61
C VAL A 62 1.38 4.19 -5.08
N SER A 63 1.00 3.25 -5.96
CA SER A 63 -0.40 3.10 -6.37
C SER A 63 -1.31 2.70 -5.20
N ALA A 64 -0.84 1.83 -4.31
CA ALA A 64 -1.62 1.34 -3.17
C ALA A 64 -1.91 2.45 -2.14
N TYR A 65 -0.89 3.25 -1.76
CA TYR A 65 -1.09 4.35 -0.81
C TYR A 65 -1.66 5.62 -1.44
N GLY A 66 -1.85 5.63 -2.76
CA GLY A 66 -2.41 6.76 -3.51
C GLY A 66 -1.47 7.95 -3.53
N GLY A 67 -0.17 7.68 -3.64
CA GLY A 67 0.87 8.69 -3.81
C GLY A 67 0.80 9.38 -5.17
N TYR A 68 1.36 10.58 -5.21
CA TYR A 68 1.62 11.29 -6.46
C TYR A 68 2.96 10.83 -7.07
N ASN A 69 3.06 10.86 -8.40
CA ASN A 69 4.31 10.64 -9.11
C ASN A 69 5.09 11.96 -9.17
N GLU A 70 6.07 12.15 -8.29
CA GLU A 70 6.90 13.35 -8.30
C GLU A 70 7.68 13.47 -9.60
N ASN A 71 7.27 14.40 -10.46
CA ASN A 71 8.16 14.93 -11.48
C ASN A 71 8.27 16.44 -11.31
N SER A 72 9.18 16.84 -10.42
CA SER A 72 9.68 18.20 -10.35
C SER A 72 10.25 18.57 -11.72
N SER A 73 9.60 19.50 -12.41
CA SER A 73 9.96 20.08 -13.72
C SER A 73 9.60 19.25 -14.98
N GLY A 74 8.38 19.47 -15.48
CA GLY A 74 8.13 19.52 -16.93
C GLY A 74 8.23 18.24 -17.76
N ALA A 75 8.39 17.05 -17.17
CA ALA A 75 8.35 15.80 -17.92
C ALA A 75 7.01 15.05 -17.72
N ASP A 76 6.39 14.67 -18.83
CA ASP A 76 5.14 13.90 -18.94
C ASP A 76 5.39 12.41 -18.64
N ILE A 77 5.92 12.10 -17.46
CA ILE A 77 6.07 10.72 -17.03
C ILE A 77 4.81 10.34 -16.26
N GLN A 78 3.85 9.74 -16.96
CA GLN A 78 2.61 9.21 -16.39
C GLN A 78 2.81 7.77 -15.87
N THR A 79 3.88 7.44 -15.14
CA THR A 79 4.22 6.01 -14.88
C THR A 79 3.27 5.28 -13.92
N ILE A 80 2.42 5.99 -13.19
CA ILE A 80 1.52 5.43 -12.19
C ILE A 80 0.13 6.08 -12.38
N ASN A 81 -0.93 5.29 -12.21
CA ASN A 81 -2.29 5.81 -12.22
C ASN A 81 -2.53 6.61 -10.92
N GLU A 82 -2.27 7.92 -10.97
CA GLU A 82 -2.47 8.85 -9.86
C GLU A 82 -3.92 8.78 -9.37
N SER A 83 -4.12 8.22 -8.19
CA SER A 83 -5.45 8.02 -7.60
C SER A 83 -5.41 8.23 -6.11
N TYR A 84 -5.87 9.40 -5.68
CA TYR A 84 -5.94 9.75 -4.25
C TYR A 84 -6.90 8.83 -3.50
N PRO A 85 -6.61 8.47 -2.24
CA PRO A 85 -7.58 7.78 -1.38
C PRO A 85 -8.90 8.57 -1.37
N THR A 86 -10.03 7.88 -1.54
CA THR A 86 -11.31 8.58 -1.43
C THR A 86 -11.50 9.10 -0.01
N SER A 87 -12.23 10.21 0.15
CA SER A 87 -12.35 10.90 1.44
C SER A 87 -12.94 10.05 2.57
N ASP A 88 -13.69 9.01 2.23
CA ASP A 88 -14.27 8.00 3.11
C ASP A 88 -13.34 6.78 3.37
N ARG A 89 -12.12 6.80 2.82
CA ARG A 89 -11.13 5.71 2.82
C ARG A 89 -9.75 6.16 3.28
N ILE A 90 -9.71 7.31 3.95
CA ILE A 90 -8.55 7.86 4.62
C ILE A 90 -8.92 8.27 6.04
N HIS A 91 -7.99 8.11 6.96
CA HIS A 91 -8.10 8.65 8.31
C HIS A 91 -6.83 9.39 8.67
N TYR A 92 -7.02 10.58 9.24
CA TYR A 92 -5.95 11.43 9.73
C TYR A 92 -5.95 11.41 11.25
N GLY A 93 -4.77 11.21 11.83
CA GLY A 93 -4.55 11.15 13.26
C GLY A 93 -4.53 9.72 13.82
N GLY A 94 -4.12 9.64 15.08
CA GLY A 94 -3.84 8.36 15.75
C GLY A 94 -4.40 8.33 17.16
N GLN A 95 -3.80 7.50 18.00
CA GLN A 95 -4.20 7.32 19.39
C GLN A 95 -3.12 7.79 20.35
N ASN A 96 -3.50 8.01 21.60
CA ASN A 96 -2.57 8.33 22.68
C ASN A 96 -1.77 7.09 23.10
N ALA A 97 -0.51 7.29 23.50
CA ALA A 97 0.40 6.31 24.07
C ALA A 97 -0.21 5.48 25.22
N ALA A 98 -1.23 5.98 25.92
CA ALA A 98 -1.94 5.25 26.98
C ALA A 98 -2.98 4.21 26.48
N GLY A 99 -3.11 4.00 25.15
CA GLY A 99 -4.09 3.06 24.59
C GLY A 99 -5.54 3.49 24.81
N THR A 100 -5.78 4.75 25.17
CA THR A 100 -7.11 5.31 25.38
C THR A 100 -7.50 6.22 24.23
N LEU A 101 -8.66 5.93 23.65
CA LEU A 101 -9.39 6.81 22.76
C LEU A 101 -10.06 7.93 23.58
N ALA A 102 -9.60 9.18 23.46
CA ALA A 102 -10.14 10.31 24.24
C ALA A 102 -11.66 10.45 24.03
N THR A 103 -12.46 10.36 25.10
CA THR A 103 -13.93 10.42 25.02
C THR A 103 -14.44 11.77 25.53
N GLY A 104 -15.11 12.55 24.67
CA GLY A 104 -15.82 13.78 25.06
C GLY A 104 -16.74 14.29 23.93
N PRO A 105 -17.88 14.94 24.23
CA PRO A 105 -18.72 15.54 23.19
C PRO A 105 -17.97 16.74 22.59
N GLY A 106 -17.55 16.61 21.33
CA GLY A 106 -16.65 17.57 20.66
C GLY A 106 -15.17 17.19 20.67
N ALA A 107 -14.81 16.03 21.22
CA ALA A 107 -13.47 15.43 21.12
C ALA A 107 -13.56 14.16 20.28
N VAL A 108 -12.93 14.16 19.11
CA VAL A 108 -12.88 12.97 18.26
C VAL A 108 -11.77 12.05 18.75
N VAL A 109 -12.22 11.03 19.46
CA VAL A 109 -11.59 9.74 19.81
C VAL A 109 -10.41 9.37 18.90
N GLY A 110 -9.18 9.61 19.40
CA GLY A 110 -7.93 9.48 18.64
C GLY A 110 -7.92 10.52 17.53
N ALA A 111 -7.14 11.59 17.69
CA ALA A 111 -7.50 12.90 17.14
C ALA A 111 -7.87 12.82 15.65
N SER A 112 -9.16 12.62 15.37
CA SER A 112 -9.60 12.37 14.00
C SER A 112 -9.68 13.72 13.37
N PHE A 113 -8.69 14.02 12.57
CA PHE A 113 -8.66 15.28 11.88
C PHE A 113 -9.37 15.17 10.55
N THR A 114 -9.88 16.28 10.06
CA THR A 114 -10.42 16.39 8.71
C THR A 114 -9.31 16.50 7.66
N THR A 115 -8.14 16.97 8.10
CA THR A 115 -6.93 17.14 7.30
C THR A 115 -5.72 17.01 8.19
N ASP A 116 -4.58 16.71 7.59
CA ASP A 116 -3.32 16.58 8.26
C ASP A 116 -2.73 17.89 8.80
N ALA A 117 -3.21 19.03 8.29
CA ALA A 117 -2.83 20.35 8.79
C ALA A 117 -3.22 20.55 10.26
N LEU A 118 -4.27 19.84 10.70
CA LEU A 118 -4.83 19.96 12.04
C LEU A 118 -4.11 19.10 13.08
N LEU A 119 -3.09 18.33 12.70
CA LEU A 119 -2.21 17.63 13.66
C LEU A 119 -1.56 18.59 14.67
N THR A 120 -1.41 19.87 14.30
CA THR A 120 -0.96 20.93 15.23
C THR A 120 -1.90 21.19 16.40
N ALA A 121 -3.17 20.82 16.30
CA ALA A 121 -4.15 20.99 17.37
C ALA A 121 -3.90 20.05 18.56
N ASP A 122 -3.03 19.05 18.41
CA ASP A 122 -2.67 18.11 19.47
C ASP A 122 -1.13 17.86 19.54
N THR A 123 -0.70 17.19 20.59
CA THR A 123 0.68 16.80 20.83
C THR A 123 1.07 15.54 20.04
N THR A 124 2.34 15.42 19.67
CA THR A 124 2.85 14.29 18.86
C THR A 124 2.58 12.91 19.44
N ILE A 125 2.51 12.82 20.77
CA ILE A 125 2.30 11.57 21.52
C ILE A 125 0.85 11.08 21.41
N ASN A 126 -0.09 11.96 21.04
CA ASN A 126 -1.51 11.66 20.98
C ASN A 126 -2.01 11.18 19.60
N ASN A 127 -1.13 11.21 18.59
CA ASN A 127 -1.47 10.92 17.19
C ASN A 127 -0.72 9.70 16.63
N LEU A 128 -0.25 8.81 17.51
CA LEU A 128 0.58 7.68 17.13
C LEU A 128 -0.26 6.50 16.61
N PHE A 129 0.37 5.64 15.80
CA PHE A 129 -0.22 4.36 15.40
C PHE A 129 -0.29 3.39 16.59
N GLY A 130 -1.35 2.58 16.66
CA GLY A 130 -1.53 1.64 17.77
C GLY A 130 -2.74 0.71 17.67
N THR A 131 -2.93 -0.15 18.66
CA THR A 131 -3.88 -1.27 18.58
C THR A 131 -5.34 -0.85 18.52
N VAL A 132 -5.72 0.20 19.25
CA VAL A 132 -7.11 0.64 19.36
C VAL A 132 -7.56 1.42 18.12
N ILE A 133 -6.66 2.19 17.50
CA ILE A 133 -6.94 2.85 16.22
C ILE A 133 -7.13 1.81 15.11
N MET A 134 -6.35 0.73 15.09
CA MET A 134 -6.52 -0.37 14.13
C MET A 134 -7.90 -1.01 14.25
N GLU A 135 -8.39 -1.26 15.47
CA GLU A 135 -9.76 -1.76 15.69
C GLU A 135 -10.84 -0.78 15.25
N SER A 136 -10.61 0.53 15.41
CA SER A 136 -11.55 1.56 14.93
C SER A 136 -11.63 1.58 13.40
N ILE A 137 -10.51 1.41 12.71
CA ILE A 137 -10.41 1.39 11.25
C ILE A 137 -11.08 0.14 10.71
N LYS A 138 -10.84 -1.01 11.33
CA LYS A 138 -11.56 -2.25 11.01
C LYS A 138 -13.07 -2.09 11.09
N ARG A 139 -13.58 -1.48 12.16
CA ARG A 139 -15.03 -1.22 12.33
C ARG A 139 -15.55 -0.31 11.23
N ARG A 140 -14.83 0.77 10.90
CA ARG A 140 -15.19 1.67 9.80
C ARG A 140 -15.18 0.98 8.44
N GLY A 141 -14.20 0.12 8.15
CA GLY A 141 -14.14 -0.63 6.89
C GLY A 141 -15.30 -1.62 6.72
N ILE A 142 -15.75 -2.26 7.81
CA ILE A 142 -16.89 -3.19 7.76
C ILE A 142 -18.22 -2.46 7.53
N ASP A 143 -18.37 -1.26 8.10
CA ASP A 143 -19.57 -0.42 7.95
C ASP A 143 -19.60 0.36 6.63
N ALA A 144 -18.44 0.56 6.01
CA ALA A 144 -18.29 1.29 4.76
C ALA A 144 -19.11 0.72 3.60
N THR A 145 -19.50 1.60 2.68
CA THR A 145 -20.14 1.24 1.41
C THR A 145 -19.31 1.81 0.27
N PRO A 146 -18.76 1.00 -0.67
CA PRO A 146 -18.75 -0.46 -0.74
C PRO A 146 -18.05 -1.13 0.46
N LYS A 147 -18.52 -2.33 0.82
CA LYS A 147 -18.05 -3.06 2.01
C LYS A 147 -16.65 -3.60 1.81
N PHE A 148 -15.77 -3.30 2.77
CA PHE A 148 -14.45 -3.91 2.83
C PHE A 148 -14.59 -5.41 3.11
N ARG A 149 -14.10 -6.25 2.20
CA ARG A 149 -14.19 -7.71 2.34
C ARG A 149 -12.87 -8.26 2.86
N PRO A 150 -12.85 -8.95 4.01
CA PRO A 150 -11.63 -9.60 4.48
C PRO A 150 -11.27 -10.80 3.59
N VAL A 151 -10.00 -11.16 3.59
CA VAL A 151 -9.50 -12.42 3.01
C VAL A 151 -10.05 -13.58 3.84
N ILE A 152 -10.75 -14.50 3.17
CA ILE A 152 -11.40 -15.64 3.82
C ILE A 152 -10.46 -16.83 3.74
N ILE A 153 -9.98 -17.29 4.89
CA ILE A 153 -9.30 -18.58 5.02
C ILE A 153 -10.37 -19.62 5.34
N ARG A 154 -10.38 -20.70 4.56
CA ARG A 154 -11.29 -21.82 4.75
C ARG A 154 -10.51 -22.99 5.34
N ASN A 155 -11.20 -23.85 6.09
CA ASN A 155 -10.63 -25.12 6.47
C ASN A 155 -10.68 -26.08 5.27
N LEU A 156 -9.52 -26.58 4.85
CA LEU A 156 -9.36 -27.51 3.72
C LEU A 156 -9.22 -28.97 4.19
N SER A 157 -9.30 -29.25 5.50
CA SER A 157 -9.21 -30.60 6.03
C SER A 157 -10.36 -31.47 5.50
N GLY A 158 -10.02 -32.44 4.65
CA GLY A 158 -10.98 -33.34 3.99
C GLY A 158 -11.30 -32.99 2.53
N ALA A 159 -10.68 -31.96 1.95
CA ALA A 159 -10.83 -31.66 0.54
C ALA A 159 -9.96 -32.61 -0.31
N ASN A 160 -10.57 -33.25 -1.31
CA ASN A 160 -9.82 -34.00 -2.32
C ASN A 160 -9.00 -33.02 -3.19
N PRO A 161 -7.82 -33.42 -3.70
CA PRO A 161 -6.97 -32.55 -4.54
C PRO A 161 -7.68 -31.94 -5.76
N ASP A 162 -8.66 -32.65 -6.31
CA ASP A 162 -9.42 -32.21 -7.48
C ASP A 162 -10.50 -31.15 -7.14
N ASP A 163 -11.05 -31.20 -5.93
CA ASP A 163 -12.04 -30.22 -5.44
C ASP A 163 -11.39 -28.87 -5.10
N LEU A 164 -10.12 -28.91 -4.67
CA LEU A 164 -9.30 -27.73 -4.37
C LEU A 164 -8.99 -26.92 -5.64
N ARG A 165 -8.74 -27.59 -6.77
CA ARG A 165 -8.53 -26.94 -8.07
C ARG A 165 -9.83 -26.42 -8.68
N SER A 166 -10.94 -27.10 -8.44
CA SER A 166 -12.23 -26.71 -9.01
C SER A 166 -12.92 -25.57 -8.25
N GLY A 167 -12.46 -25.18 -7.05
CA GLY A 167 -13.06 -24.11 -6.24
C GLY A 167 -14.50 -24.38 -5.77
N LYS A 168 -15.02 -25.60 -5.97
CA LYS A 168 -16.40 -25.99 -5.68
C LYS A 168 -16.59 -26.45 -4.24
N PHE A 169 -15.53 -26.92 -3.58
CA PHE A 169 -15.60 -27.27 -2.17
C PHE A 169 -15.23 -26.08 -1.31
N LEU A 170 -16.25 -25.48 -0.73
CA LEU A 170 -16.15 -24.35 0.17
C LEU A 170 -16.25 -24.88 1.60
N GLY A 171 -15.15 -25.41 2.12
CA GLY A 171 -15.06 -25.79 3.54
C GLY A 171 -15.41 -24.63 4.48
N PRO A 172 -15.70 -24.91 5.77
CA PRO A 172 -16.13 -23.89 6.72
C PRO A 172 -15.09 -22.77 6.83
N VAL A 173 -15.58 -21.55 7.06
CA VAL A 173 -14.70 -20.37 7.22
C VAL A 173 -13.91 -20.54 8.52
N LEU A 174 -12.59 -20.61 8.39
CA LEU A 174 -11.65 -20.77 9.51
C LEU A 174 -11.29 -19.41 10.10
N ALA A 175 -10.99 -18.42 9.25
CA ALA A 175 -10.66 -17.06 9.68
C ALA A 175 -11.00 -16.05 8.58
N LYS A 176 -11.33 -14.83 9.00
CA LYS A 176 -11.42 -13.64 8.14
C LYS A 176 -10.28 -12.72 8.54
N ILE A 177 -9.40 -12.43 7.59
CA ILE A 177 -8.17 -11.68 7.85
C ILE A 177 -8.11 -10.44 6.97
N MET A 178 -7.66 -9.34 7.56
CA MET A 178 -7.24 -8.15 6.82
C MET A 178 -5.73 -8.03 6.91
N ILE A 179 -5.11 -7.52 5.85
CA ILE A 179 -3.67 -7.31 5.77
C ILE A 179 -3.40 -5.85 6.10
N VAL A 180 -2.38 -5.58 6.90
CA VAL A 180 -1.94 -4.22 7.20
C VAL A 180 -0.47 -4.09 6.83
N LEU A 181 -0.15 -3.13 5.97
CA LEU A 181 1.22 -2.73 5.69
C LEU A 181 1.50 -1.45 6.50
N ALA A 182 2.47 -1.52 7.41
CA ALA A 182 2.84 -0.40 8.27
C ALA A 182 4.35 -0.19 8.24
N SER A 183 4.76 1.07 8.35
CA SER A 183 6.17 1.43 8.37
C SER A 183 6.87 1.03 9.68
N PRO A 184 8.20 0.81 9.67
CA PRO A 184 8.97 0.47 10.88
C PRO A 184 8.71 1.42 12.06
N LEU A 185 8.62 2.73 11.78
CA LEU A 185 8.37 3.76 12.79
C LEU A 185 6.97 3.68 13.42
N GLN A 186 5.98 3.19 12.67
CA GLN A 186 4.64 2.95 13.20
C GLN A 186 4.61 1.69 14.10
N LEU A 187 5.33 0.63 13.72
CA LEU A 187 5.44 -0.56 14.57
C LEU A 187 6.18 -0.27 15.89
N LYS A 188 7.17 0.63 15.86
CA LYS A 188 7.82 1.13 17.08
C LYS A 188 6.80 1.74 18.05
N ALA A 189 5.83 2.52 17.55
CA ALA A 189 4.77 3.08 18.40
C ALA A 189 3.87 1.99 19.01
N VAL A 190 3.48 0.98 18.24
CA VAL A 190 2.70 -0.18 18.74
C VAL A 190 3.46 -0.94 19.82
N LYS A 191 4.77 -1.13 19.65
CA LYS A 191 5.62 -1.79 20.65
C LYS A 191 5.74 -0.98 21.94
N ALA A 192 5.81 0.35 21.84
CA ALA A 192 5.81 1.23 23.00
C ALA A 192 4.47 1.20 23.75
N GLU A 193 3.35 1.17 23.03
CA GLU A 193 1.98 1.08 23.60
C GLU A 193 1.76 -0.26 24.32
N THR A 194 2.01 -1.37 23.64
CA THR A 194 1.68 -2.72 24.15
C THR A 194 2.65 -3.22 25.22
N GLY A 195 3.81 -2.59 25.31
CA GLY A 195 4.93 -3.01 26.14
C GLY A 195 5.50 -4.37 25.72
N ASN A 196 6.68 -4.72 26.24
CA ASN A 196 7.39 -5.93 25.82
C ASN A 196 6.58 -7.23 26.03
N ASN A 197 5.74 -7.29 27.07
CA ASN A 197 4.95 -8.48 27.37
C ASN A 197 3.72 -8.60 26.44
N GLY A 198 3.03 -7.49 26.17
CA GLY A 198 1.90 -7.47 25.24
C GLY A 198 2.35 -7.78 23.82
N TYR A 199 3.44 -7.15 23.38
CA TYR A 199 4.01 -7.39 22.06
C TYR A 199 4.43 -8.85 21.85
N LYS A 200 5.11 -9.47 22.83
CA LYS A 200 5.49 -10.89 22.77
C LYS A 200 4.27 -11.81 22.67
N ALA A 201 3.19 -11.51 23.37
CA ALA A 201 1.96 -12.29 23.27
C ALA A 201 1.38 -12.24 21.85
N MET A 202 1.36 -11.05 21.22
CA MET A 202 0.86 -10.84 19.86
C MET A 202 1.72 -11.56 18.80
N VAL A 203 3.05 -11.50 18.92
CA VAL A 203 3.99 -12.22 18.04
C VAL A 203 3.83 -13.73 18.22
N SER A 204 3.77 -14.23 19.46
CA SER A 204 3.62 -15.67 19.72
C SER A 204 2.32 -16.24 19.16
N ALA A 205 1.23 -15.46 19.20
CA ALA A 205 -0.06 -15.83 18.61
C ALA A 205 0.01 -15.92 17.08
N ALA A 206 0.82 -15.08 16.44
CA ALA A 206 1.08 -15.15 15.00
C ALA A 206 1.95 -16.37 14.65
N GLN A 207 3.01 -16.65 15.40
CA GLN A 207 3.94 -17.76 15.15
C GLN A 207 3.26 -19.14 15.18
N ILE A 208 2.35 -19.36 16.13
CA ILE A 208 1.60 -20.63 16.24
C ILE A 208 0.78 -20.90 14.96
N ARG A 209 0.36 -19.86 14.25
CA ARG A 209 -0.39 -19.96 12.99
C ARG A 209 0.52 -19.92 11.75
N GLY A 210 1.71 -19.32 11.89
CA GLY A 210 2.73 -19.11 10.86
C GLY A 210 3.37 -20.37 10.30
N ASN A 211 3.74 -21.31 11.16
CA ASN A 211 4.57 -22.45 10.74
C ASN A 211 3.86 -23.45 9.80
N MET A 212 2.52 -23.36 9.66
CA MET A 212 1.74 -24.24 8.79
C MET A 212 1.04 -23.49 7.64
N ASN A 213 1.13 -22.16 7.57
CA ASN A 213 0.37 -21.38 6.59
C ASN A 213 1.24 -20.29 5.93
N PRO A 214 1.44 -20.32 4.60
CA PRO A 214 2.31 -19.38 3.88
C PRO A 214 1.80 -17.93 3.85
N ILE A 215 0.55 -17.68 4.24
CA ILE A 215 0.02 -16.30 4.35
C ILE A 215 0.45 -15.63 5.66
N PHE A 216 0.90 -16.39 6.65
CA PHE A 216 1.34 -15.90 7.95
C PHE A 216 2.86 -15.84 8.08
N THR A 217 3.60 -16.31 7.07
CA THR A 217 5.07 -16.21 7.04
C THR A 217 5.48 -14.79 6.71
N GLY A 218 6.33 -14.19 7.54
CA GLY A 218 6.81 -12.80 7.37
C GLY A 218 5.92 -11.73 8.00
N ALA A 219 4.81 -12.10 8.65
CA ALA A 219 4.03 -11.16 9.44
C ALA A 219 4.70 -10.92 10.80
N GLU A 220 4.70 -9.67 11.26
CA GLU A 220 5.30 -9.32 12.54
C GLU A 220 4.39 -9.74 13.70
N PHE A 221 3.10 -9.39 13.62
CA PHE A 221 2.12 -9.80 14.62
C PHE A 221 0.70 -9.93 14.08
N TYR A 222 -0.15 -10.59 14.86
CA TYR A 222 -1.57 -10.76 14.59
C TYR A 222 -2.40 -10.09 15.68
N TRP A 223 -3.34 -9.24 15.30
CA TRP A 223 -4.22 -8.50 16.21
C TRP A 223 -5.63 -8.39 15.68
N ASP A 224 -6.65 -8.77 16.47
CA ASP A 224 -8.08 -8.66 16.11
C ASP A 224 -8.42 -8.96 14.63
N GLY A 225 -7.98 -10.11 14.10
CA GLY A 225 -8.26 -10.47 12.71
C GLY A 225 -7.45 -9.69 11.65
N MET A 226 -6.46 -8.92 12.05
CA MET A 226 -5.52 -8.22 11.19
C MET A 226 -4.14 -8.87 11.28
N LEU A 227 -3.51 -9.01 10.14
CA LEU A 227 -2.15 -9.48 10.00
C LEU A 227 -1.27 -8.31 9.57
N VAL A 228 -0.29 -7.95 10.39
CA VAL A 228 0.54 -6.76 10.17
C VAL A 228 1.89 -7.16 9.60
N PHE A 229 2.27 -6.53 8.50
CA PHE A 229 3.59 -6.63 7.88
C PHE A 229 4.30 -5.29 8.02
N GLU A 230 5.57 -5.36 8.38
CA GLU A 230 6.48 -4.23 8.30
C GLU A 230 6.86 -4.01 6.83
N TYR A 231 6.69 -2.77 6.36
CA TYR A 231 6.95 -2.40 4.97
C TYR A 231 7.58 -1.01 4.91
N ASP A 232 8.76 -0.91 4.31
CA ASP A 232 9.58 0.31 4.26
C ASP A 232 9.16 1.28 3.16
N ARG A 233 8.63 0.77 2.04
CA ARG A 233 8.20 1.56 0.87
C ARG A 233 6.82 2.21 1.03
N VAL A 234 6.24 2.23 2.23
CA VAL A 234 5.03 3.05 2.46
C VAL A 234 5.42 4.52 2.60
N GLY A 235 4.65 5.40 1.96
CA GLY A 235 4.90 6.83 1.95
C GLY A 235 5.07 7.43 3.35
N THR A 236 6.14 8.21 3.50
CA THR A 236 6.46 9.04 4.68
C THR A 236 6.56 10.49 4.23
N ARG A 237 6.06 11.43 5.02
CA ARG A 237 6.22 12.87 4.77
C ARG A 237 6.59 13.61 6.03
N THR A 238 7.34 14.69 5.89
CA THR A 238 7.60 15.65 6.96
C THR A 238 7.11 17.02 6.50
N GLY A 239 6.23 17.65 7.28
CA GLY A 239 5.71 18.97 6.95
C GLY A 239 6.78 20.05 7.06
N ALA A 240 6.89 20.89 6.04
CA ALA A 240 7.56 22.19 6.09
C ALA A 240 6.61 23.30 6.60
N GLY A 241 5.29 23.03 6.69
CA GLY A 241 4.27 23.97 7.18
C GLY A 241 3.59 24.78 6.07
N GLY A 242 3.65 24.30 4.82
CA GLY A 242 3.02 24.93 3.67
C GLY A 242 2.36 23.90 2.73
N THR A 243 1.84 24.39 1.62
CA THR A 243 1.31 23.54 0.53
C THR A 243 2.35 23.44 -0.58
N THR A 244 3.53 22.91 -0.29
CA THR A 244 4.55 22.67 -1.32
C THR A 244 4.37 21.30 -1.97
N LEU A 245 4.90 21.13 -3.20
CA LEU A 245 4.83 19.85 -3.94
C LEU A 245 5.57 18.72 -3.22
N ALA A 246 6.57 19.03 -2.38
CA ALA A 246 7.35 18.08 -1.60
C ALA A 246 6.66 17.63 -0.29
N GLU A 247 5.49 18.19 0.04
CA GLU A 247 4.76 17.93 1.29
C GLU A 247 3.47 17.12 1.09
N GLY A 248 3.04 16.89 -0.14
CA GLY A 248 1.70 16.40 -0.44
C GLY A 248 1.63 14.89 -0.67
N PHE A 249 0.89 14.17 0.16
CA PHE A 249 0.27 12.91 -0.26
C PHE A 249 -0.89 13.13 -1.26
N LEU A 250 -1.34 14.38 -1.44
CA LEU A 250 -2.49 14.78 -2.25
C LEU A 250 -2.17 16.04 -3.09
N LEU A 251 -2.19 15.96 -4.43
CA LEU A 251 -2.31 17.12 -5.34
C LEU A 251 -3.68 17.06 -6.03
N ASN A 252 -4.37 18.16 -6.34
CA ASN A 252 -5.56 18.03 -7.20
C ASN A 252 -5.14 17.63 -8.63
N GLY A 253 -6.04 17.08 -9.47
CA GLY A 253 -5.78 16.74 -10.88
C GLY A 253 -5.30 17.89 -11.77
N THR A 254 -5.26 19.13 -11.25
CA THR A 254 -4.62 20.31 -11.87
C THR A 254 -3.16 20.52 -11.40
N ARG A 255 -2.58 19.59 -10.63
CA ARG A 255 -1.24 19.69 -10.01
C ARG A 255 -1.06 20.93 -9.13
N VAL A 256 -2.14 21.38 -8.49
CA VAL A 256 -2.13 22.44 -7.47
C VAL A 256 -2.10 21.75 -6.10
N ALA A 257 -1.16 22.17 -5.26
CA ALA A 257 -1.06 21.67 -3.89
C ALA A 257 -2.40 21.81 -3.17
N THR A 258 -2.86 20.72 -2.56
CA THR A 258 -4.13 20.70 -1.84
C THR A 258 -4.03 21.45 -0.51
N THR A 259 -5.16 21.69 0.13
CA THR A 259 -5.27 22.27 1.48
C THR A 259 -4.79 21.34 2.60
N ASP A 260 -4.17 20.19 2.27
CA ASP A 260 -3.76 19.14 3.20
C ASP A 260 -2.25 19.19 3.52
N ALA A 261 -1.77 20.38 3.84
CA ALA A 261 -0.39 20.60 4.29
C ALA A 261 -0.13 19.81 5.58
N CYS A 262 0.98 19.07 5.65
CA CYS A 262 1.44 18.56 6.95
C CYS A 262 1.97 19.74 7.79
N ALA A 263 1.66 19.73 9.07
CA ALA A 263 2.17 20.73 10.01
C ALA A 263 3.71 20.78 10.01
N SER A 264 4.28 21.99 10.12
CA SER A 264 5.74 22.19 10.12
C SER A 264 6.42 21.36 11.21
N GLY A 265 7.44 20.59 10.83
CA GLY A 265 8.22 19.72 11.72
C GLY A 265 7.48 18.48 12.22
N ARG A 266 6.27 18.18 11.70
CA ARG A 266 5.56 16.93 12.00
C ARG A 266 5.83 15.90 10.90
N THR A 267 6.20 14.69 11.30
CA THR A 267 6.42 13.56 10.39
C THR A 267 5.26 12.59 10.49
N VAL A 268 4.69 12.24 9.33
CA VAL A 268 3.51 11.39 9.20
C VAL A 268 3.82 10.25 8.24
N ASN A 269 3.46 9.04 8.66
CA ASN A 269 3.56 7.85 7.83
C ASN A 269 2.15 7.36 7.50
N ARG A 270 1.99 6.88 6.27
CA ARG A 270 0.75 6.23 5.84
C ARG A 270 0.84 4.74 6.13
N ALA A 271 -0.18 4.17 6.74
CA ALA A 271 -0.36 2.72 6.84
C ALA A 271 -1.51 2.29 5.91
N LEU A 272 -1.39 1.10 5.33
CA LEU A 272 -2.39 0.56 4.41
C LEU A 272 -3.11 -0.62 5.02
N PHE A 273 -4.42 -0.47 5.19
CA PHE A 273 -5.30 -1.56 5.54
C PHE A 273 -5.89 -2.12 4.25
N MET A 274 -5.60 -3.38 3.97
CA MET A 274 -5.92 -4.06 2.73
C MET A 274 -6.86 -5.25 2.96
N GLY A 275 -7.89 -5.31 2.12
CA GLY A 275 -8.87 -6.38 2.07
C GLY A 275 -8.59 -7.30 0.89
N ALA A 276 -9.51 -8.24 0.67
CA ALA A 276 -9.52 -9.00 -0.56
C ALA A 276 -9.78 -8.05 -1.75
N GLN A 277 -9.09 -8.28 -2.87
CA GLN A 277 -9.23 -7.49 -4.10
C GLN A 277 -8.87 -6.00 -3.92
N ALA A 278 -7.81 -5.72 -3.16
CA ALA A 278 -7.30 -4.36 -2.93
C ALA A 278 -6.81 -3.66 -4.20
N MET A 279 -6.20 -4.40 -5.13
CA MET A 279 -5.54 -3.84 -6.31
C MET A 279 -5.80 -4.69 -7.56
N SER A 280 -5.70 -4.03 -8.70
CA SER A 280 -5.69 -4.64 -10.02
C SER A 280 -4.32 -4.44 -10.67
N PHE A 281 -3.73 -5.54 -11.11
CA PHE A 281 -2.46 -5.57 -11.82
C PHE A 281 -2.70 -6.06 -13.25
N GLY A 282 -2.25 -5.30 -14.26
CA GLY A 282 -2.35 -5.67 -15.67
C GLY A 282 -0.99 -5.70 -16.36
N TRP A 283 -0.66 -6.79 -17.04
CA TRP A 283 0.52 -6.92 -17.90
C TRP A 283 0.10 -6.80 -19.37
N ALA A 284 0.75 -5.90 -20.12
CA ALA A 284 0.72 -5.93 -21.58
C ALA A 284 1.93 -6.69 -22.14
N GLN A 285 3.11 -6.47 -21.56
CA GLN A 285 4.35 -7.15 -21.92
C GLN A 285 5.15 -7.47 -20.65
N LYS A 286 5.45 -8.76 -20.45
CA LYS A 286 6.34 -9.22 -19.38
C LYS A 286 7.78 -8.70 -19.62
N PRO A 287 8.61 -8.58 -18.57
CA PRO A 287 9.98 -8.09 -18.70
C PRO A 287 10.74 -8.87 -19.76
N GLY A 288 11.27 -8.14 -20.75
CA GLY A 288 12.05 -8.65 -21.86
C GLY A 288 13.49 -8.14 -21.79
N TRP A 289 14.44 -9.03 -22.01
CA TRP A 289 15.85 -8.68 -22.11
C TRP A 289 16.22 -8.46 -23.57
N SER A 290 16.88 -7.34 -23.87
CA SER A 290 17.44 -7.06 -25.19
C SER A 290 18.91 -6.64 -25.06
N GLU A 291 19.74 -7.20 -25.93
CA GLU A 291 21.16 -6.87 -26.03
C GLU A 291 21.40 -6.25 -27.39
N ASP A 292 22.14 -5.16 -27.41
CA ASP A 292 22.54 -4.47 -28.63
C ASP A 292 23.96 -3.90 -28.50
N PHE A 293 24.56 -3.48 -29.60
CA PHE A 293 25.82 -2.76 -29.64
C PHE A 293 25.59 -1.31 -30.07
N VAL A 294 25.87 -0.37 -29.17
CA VAL A 294 25.93 1.06 -29.50
C VAL A 294 27.16 1.28 -30.38
N ASP A 295 26.95 1.98 -31.50
CA ASP A 295 27.99 2.32 -32.49
C ASP A 295 28.88 1.13 -32.90
N ASN A 296 28.29 -0.07 -32.86
CA ASN A 296 28.92 -1.35 -33.23
C ASN A 296 30.19 -1.69 -32.41
N ASN A 297 30.39 -1.07 -31.25
CA ASN A 297 31.63 -1.20 -30.48
C ASN A 297 31.48 -1.16 -28.96
N LYS A 298 30.29 -0.81 -28.44
CA LYS A 298 29.97 -0.76 -27.03
C LYS A 298 28.75 -1.64 -26.75
N PRO A 299 28.89 -2.74 -25.99
CA PRO A 299 27.75 -3.55 -25.58
C PRO A 299 26.79 -2.71 -24.71
N LYS A 300 25.50 -2.93 -24.95
CA LYS A 300 24.37 -2.35 -24.24
C LYS A 300 23.40 -3.45 -23.88
N VAL A 301 22.94 -3.44 -22.63
CA VAL A 301 21.86 -4.29 -22.16
C VAL A 301 20.68 -3.39 -21.82
N LYS A 302 19.48 -3.73 -22.30
CA LYS A 302 18.23 -3.05 -22.00
C LYS A 302 17.22 -4.05 -21.47
N VAL A 303 16.45 -3.62 -20.48
CA VAL A 303 15.19 -4.25 -20.09
C VAL A 303 14.02 -3.32 -20.38
N ASP A 304 12.92 -3.89 -20.86
CA ASP A 304 11.63 -3.22 -20.97
C ASP A 304 10.48 -4.08 -20.45
N MET A 305 9.47 -3.40 -19.91
CA MET A 305 8.22 -4.01 -19.47
C MET A 305 7.06 -3.04 -19.65
N LEU A 306 5.88 -3.57 -19.96
CA LEU A 306 4.65 -2.78 -20.06
C LEU A 306 3.62 -3.34 -19.08
N TYR A 307 3.30 -2.57 -18.05
CA TYR A 307 2.31 -2.92 -17.05
C TYR A 307 1.56 -1.69 -16.54
N GLY A 308 0.47 -1.95 -15.82
CA GLY A 308 -0.30 -0.96 -15.12
C GLY A 308 -0.73 -1.49 -13.76
N VAL A 309 -0.73 -0.61 -12.77
CA VAL A 309 -1.25 -0.91 -11.44
C VAL A 309 -2.28 0.16 -11.04
N LYS A 310 -3.39 -0.28 -10.43
CA LYS A 310 -4.41 0.63 -9.87
C LYS A 310 -5.09 -0.01 -8.67
N ARG A 311 -5.48 0.81 -7.69
CA ARG A 311 -6.44 0.40 -6.66
C ARG A 311 -7.80 0.04 -7.27
N THR A 312 -8.55 -0.80 -6.58
CA THR A 312 -9.91 -1.16 -7.00
C THR A 312 -10.89 -0.02 -6.70
N ILE A 313 -11.11 0.81 -7.72
CA ILE A 313 -12.14 1.83 -7.76
C ILE A 313 -13.00 1.55 -8.98
N PHE A 314 -14.23 1.11 -8.73
CA PHE A 314 -15.20 0.88 -9.78
C PHE A 314 -16.05 2.11 -10.00
N ASN A 315 -16.34 2.42 -11.26
CA ASN A 315 -17.25 3.50 -11.60
C ASN A 315 -18.67 3.14 -11.16
N ALA A 316 -19.45 4.17 -10.84
CA ALA A 316 -20.87 4.01 -10.61
C ALA A 316 -21.55 3.47 -11.88
N HIS A 317 -22.51 2.56 -11.69
CA HIS A 317 -23.15 1.81 -12.78
C HIS A 317 -23.65 2.73 -13.91
N GLY A 318 -23.18 2.50 -15.14
CA GLY A 318 -23.60 3.24 -16.33
C GLY A 318 -23.03 4.66 -16.45
N THR A 319 -22.10 5.06 -15.58
CA THR A 319 -21.46 6.38 -15.59
C THR A 319 -19.94 6.27 -15.71
N SER A 320 -19.27 7.37 -16.03
CA SER A 320 -17.81 7.52 -15.93
C SER A 320 -17.35 8.06 -14.58
N THR A 321 -18.27 8.31 -13.64
CA THR A 321 -17.95 8.87 -12.33
C THR A 321 -17.28 7.79 -11.46
N PRO A 322 -16.04 8.02 -10.97
CA PRO A 322 -15.38 7.10 -10.07
C PRO A 322 -16.18 6.91 -8.77
N GLY A 323 -16.28 5.67 -8.29
CA GLY A 323 -16.82 5.37 -6.95
C GLY A 323 -15.77 5.54 -5.85
N SER A 324 -16.09 5.08 -4.63
CA SER A 324 -15.14 5.00 -3.51
C SER A 324 -14.20 3.79 -3.63
N ASP A 325 -13.07 3.80 -2.92
CA ASP A 325 -12.21 2.62 -2.82
C ASP A 325 -12.93 1.43 -2.14
N GLU A 326 -12.69 0.23 -2.66
CA GLU A 326 -13.39 -0.97 -2.17
C GLU A 326 -12.67 -1.70 -1.03
N ALA A 327 -11.35 -1.79 -1.13
CA ALA A 327 -10.57 -2.75 -0.36
C ALA A 327 -9.22 -2.21 0.11
N ILE A 328 -9.03 -0.89 0.06
CA ILE A 328 -7.90 -0.19 0.69
C ILE A 328 -8.44 0.92 1.59
N PHE A 329 -7.89 1.03 2.80
CA PHE A 329 -8.10 2.16 3.71
C PHE A 329 -6.73 2.70 4.15
N CYS A 330 -6.49 3.98 3.92
CA CYS A 330 -5.25 4.66 4.27
C CYS A 330 -5.36 5.26 5.68
N LEU A 331 -4.30 5.15 6.47
CA LEU A 331 -4.22 5.73 7.80
C LEU A 331 -2.95 6.56 7.94
N ASP A 332 -3.13 7.85 8.19
CA ASP A 332 -2.04 8.81 8.35
C ASP A 332 -1.85 9.09 9.84
N THR A 333 -0.71 8.66 10.38
CA THR A 333 -0.39 8.75 11.81
C THR A 333 0.97 9.41 11.99
N GLU A 334 1.12 10.18 13.07
CA GLU A 334 2.42 10.77 13.41
C GLU A 334 3.39 9.69 13.85
N VAL A 335 4.66 9.90 13.52
CA VAL A 335 5.75 9.02 13.93
C VAL A 335 6.83 9.80 14.66
N ILE A 336 7.45 9.15 15.64
CA ILE A 336 8.58 9.69 16.38
C ILE A 336 9.86 9.11 15.79
N VAL A 337 10.55 9.95 15.00
CA VAL A 337 11.85 9.63 14.40
C VAL A 337 12.90 9.43 15.51
N ASP A 338 13.77 8.45 15.36
CA ASP A 338 14.93 8.28 16.25
C ASP A 338 15.93 9.44 16.08
N PRO A 339 16.60 9.87 17.16
CA PRO A 339 17.52 11.01 17.14
C PRO A 339 18.76 10.81 16.28
#